data_AF-A0A1W9L2G6-F1
#
_entry.id   AF-A0A1W9L2G6-F1
#
_cell.length_a   1.000
_cell.length_b   1.000
_cell.length_c   1.000
_cell.angle_alpha   90.00
_cell.angle_beta   90.00
_cell.angle_gamma   90.00
#
_symmetry.space_group_name_H-M   'P 1'
#
loop_
_entity.id
_entity.type
_entity.pdbx_description
1 polymer ?
#
loop_
_entity_poly.entity_id
_entity_poly.type
_entity_poly.pdbx_seq_one_letter_code
_entity_poly.pdbx_strand_id
1 'polypeptide(L)'
;MNFYRQANYLLSAYHLNQAPPDIGAEVAFAGRSNAGKSSAINTITGQKGLARTSKTPGRTQQLIFFTLDQERRLVDLPGYGYAKVPLAVQSQWQQTLERYLHTRESLRGLVLMMDIRHP
;
A
#
# COMPACT_ATOMS: atom_id res chain seq x y z
N MET A 1 -4.30 17.72 -17.53
CA MET A 1 -3.49 16.48 -17.58
C MET A 1 -3.57 15.79 -16.22
N ASN A 2 -3.71 14.46 -16.18
CA ASN A 2 -3.71 13.72 -14.91
C ASN A 2 -2.26 13.62 -14.39
N PHE A 3 -1.93 14.38 -13.33
CA PHE A 3 -0.61 14.39 -12.69
C PHE A 3 -0.14 12.99 -12.27
N TYR A 4 -1.06 12.10 -11.89
CA TYR A 4 -0.73 10.76 -11.41
C TYR A 4 -0.30 9.78 -12.51
N ARG A 5 -0.41 10.14 -13.80
CA ARG A 5 0.01 9.27 -14.91
C ARG A 5 1.50 9.00 -14.96
N GLN A 6 2.33 9.80 -14.30
CA GLN A 6 3.78 9.60 -14.20
C GLN A 6 4.19 8.63 -13.08
N ALA A 7 3.22 8.01 -12.39
CA ALA A 7 3.51 7.07 -11.32
C ALA A 7 4.36 5.90 -11.83
N ASN A 8 5.39 5.52 -11.08
CA ASN A 8 6.21 4.35 -11.40
C ASN A 8 6.41 3.49 -10.17
N TYR A 9 6.53 2.18 -10.36
CA TYR A 9 6.96 1.28 -9.29
C TYR A 9 8.35 1.71 -8.80
N LEU A 10 8.49 1.88 -7.49
CA LEU A 10 9.76 2.21 -6.86
C LEU A 10 10.40 0.96 -6.26
N LEU A 11 9.77 0.38 -5.24
CA LEU A 11 10.22 -0.83 -4.57
C LEU A 11 9.09 -1.47 -3.76
N SER A 12 9.33 -2.68 -3.26
CA SER A 12 8.51 -3.32 -2.24
C SER A 12 9.33 -3.73 -1.02
N ALA A 13 8.73 -3.61 0.16
CA ALA A 13 9.40 -3.80 1.45
C ALA A 13 8.59 -4.72 2.36
N TYR A 14 9.23 -5.72 2.96
CA TYR A 14 8.64 -6.52 4.05
C TYR A 14 8.79 -5.82 5.41
N HIS A 15 9.84 -5.02 5.54
CA HIS A 15 10.22 -4.30 6.75
C HIS A 15 10.49 -2.83 6.45
N LEU A 16 10.29 -1.95 7.42
CA LEU A 16 10.52 -0.51 7.22
C LEU A 16 11.97 -0.14 6.91
N ASN A 17 12.95 -0.93 7.33
CA ASN A 17 14.35 -0.70 6.96
C ASN A 17 14.65 -0.96 5.47
N GLN A 18 13.71 -1.58 4.74
CA GLN A 18 13.77 -1.76 3.28
C GLN A 18 12.95 -0.70 2.54
N ALA A 19 12.21 0.16 3.26
CA ALA A 19 11.44 1.24 2.67
C ALA A 19 12.39 2.30 2.09
N PRO A 20 11.93 3.14 1.13
CA PRO A 20 12.71 4.27 0.68
C PRO A 20 12.99 5.24 1.85
N PRO A 21 13.97 6.15 1.71
CA PRO A 21 14.25 7.17 2.71
C PRO A 21 12.96 7.88 3.16
N ASP A 22 12.86 8.15 4.47
CA ASP A 22 11.69 8.77 5.07
C ASP A 22 11.68 10.28 4.84
N ILE A 23 11.53 10.69 3.57
CA ILE A 23 11.61 12.07 3.12
C ILE A 23 10.47 12.40 2.16
N GLY A 24 10.04 13.66 2.12
CA GLY A 24 8.96 14.13 1.26
C GLY A 24 7.57 13.76 1.81
N ALA A 25 6.66 13.36 0.92
CA ALA A 25 5.28 13.06 1.26
C ALA A 25 4.80 11.75 0.61
N GLU A 26 4.12 10.91 1.39
CA GLU A 26 3.48 9.70 0.91
C GLU A 26 2.05 9.55 1.41
N VAL A 27 1.19 9.03 0.53
CA VAL A 27 -0.21 8.69 0.83
C VAL A 27 -0.38 7.18 0.75
N ALA A 28 -0.83 6.58 1.84
CA ALA A 28 -0.99 5.14 1.94
C ALA A 28 -2.44 4.69 1.71
N PHE A 29 -2.61 3.54 1.07
CA PHE A 29 -3.90 2.88 0.84
C PHE A 29 -3.99 1.65 1.74
N ALA A 30 -4.93 1.66 2.67
CA ALA A 30 -5.21 0.58 3.61
C ALA A 30 -6.61 0.01 3.41
N GLY A 31 -6.87 -1.19 3.94
CA GLY A 31 -8.18 -1.84 3.86
C GLY A 31 -8.05 -3.36 3.82
N ARG A 32 -9.15 -4.07 4.05
CA ARG A 32 -9.18 -5.54 4.03
C ARG A 32 -8.61 -6.11 2.73
N SER A 33 -8.13 -7.36 2.78
CA SER A 33 -7.81 -8.10 1.56
C SER A 33 -9.01 -8.06 0.59
N ASN A 34 -8.75 -7.80 -0.68
CA ASN A 34 -9.76 -7.59 -1.74
C ASN A 34 -10.66 -6.35 -1.61
N ALA A 35 -10.39 -5.40 -0.71
CA ALA A 35 -11.14 -4.13 -0.61
C ALA A 35 -10.92 -3.14 -1.79
N GLY A 36 -10.07 -3.48 -2.76
CA GLY A 36 -9.89 -2.67 -3.99
C GLY A 36 -8.71 -1.69 -3.99
N LYS A 37 -7.79 -1.72 -3.02
CA LYS A 37 -6.59 -0.85 -2.93
C LYS A 37 -5.81 -0.74 -4.24
N SER A 38 -5.28 -1.86 -4.73
CA SER A 38 -4.48 -1.88 -5.96
C SER A 38 -5.30 -1.46 -7.19
N SER A 39 -6.62 -1.74 -7.20
CA SER A 39 -7.52 -1.26 -8.25
C SER A 39 -7.66 0.26 -8.21
N ALA A 40 -7.83 0.85 -7.04
CA ALA A 40 -7.91 2.31 -6.88
C ALA A 40 -6.62 3.00 -7.34
N ILE A 41 -5.45 2.45 -6.99
CA ILE A 41 -4.15 2.97 -7.45
C ILE A 41 -4.06 2.94 -8.99
N ASN A 42 -4.43 1.84 -9.63
CA ASN A 42 -4.45 1.75 -11.10
C ASN A 42 -5.43 2.77 -11.72
N THR A 43 -6.58 2.98 -11.09
CA THR A 43 -7.60 3.94 -11.56
C THR A 43 -7.11 5.38 -11.47
N ILE A 44 -6.58 5.81 -10.32
CA ILE A 44 -6.15 7.21 -10.15
C ILE A 44 -4.92 7.56 -11.00
N THR A 45 -4.00 6.61 -11.19
CA THR A 45 -2.83 6.78 -12.05
C THR A 45 -3.18 6.63 -13.53
N GLY A 46 -4.34 6.05 -13.85
CA GLY A 46 -4.72 5.73 -15.23
C GLY A 46 -3.82 4.68 -15.88
N GLN A 47 -3.13 3.87 -15.07
CA GLN A 47 -2.21 2.82 -15.53
C GLN A 47 -2.76 1.44 -15.17
N LYS A 48 -2.99 0.61 -16.20
CA LYS A 48 -3.39 -0.78 -15.98
C LYS A 48 -2.19 -1.60 -15.53
N GLY A 49 -2.26 -2.21 -14.36
CA GLY A 49 -1.27 -3.18 -13.89
C GLY A 49 -0.06 -2.60 -13.16
N LEU A 50 -0.02 -1.28 -12.90
CA LEU A 50 1.00 -0.67 -12.05
C LEU A 50 1.02 -1.33 -10.67
N ALA A 51 -0.13 -1.34 -9.99
CA ALA A 51 -0.36 -2.15 -8.81
C ALA A 51 -0.97 -3.50 -9.21
N ARG A 52 -0.34 -4.60 -8.81
CA ARG A 52 -0.77 -5.96 -9.16
C ARG A 52 -2.08 -6.29 -8.43
N THR A 53 -3.17 -6.40 -9.19
CA THR A 53 -4.47 -6.84 -8.66
C THR A 53 -4.55 -8.37 -8.62
N SER A 54 -5.10 -8.92 -7.54
CA SER A 54 -5.39 -10.36 -7.43
C SER A 54 -6.73 -10.56 -6.73
N LYS A 55 -7.49 -11.59 -7.11
CA LYS A 55 -8.66 -12.06 -6.35
C LYS A 55 -8.27 -12.96 -5.19
N THR A 56 -7.05 -13.53 -5.21
CA THR A 56 -6.51 -14.35 -4.13
C THR A 56 -6.20 -13.44 -2.93
N PRO A 57 -6.91 -13.59 -1.80
CA PRO A 57 -6.64 -12.75 -0.64
C PRO A 57 -5.23 -13.04 -0.07
N GLY A 58 -4.63 -12.07 0.63
CA GLY A 58 -3.29 -12.21 1.22
C GLY A 58 -2.13 -12.25 0.21
N ARG A 59 -2.38 -11.96 -1.08
CA ARG A 59 -1.33 -11.93 -2.11
C ARG A 59 -0.30 -10.84 -1.87
N THR A 60 -0.74 -9.66 -1.41
CA THR A 60 0.15 -8.55 -1.04
C THR A 60 0.52 -8.68 0.42
N GLN A 61 1.80 -8.97 0.68
CA GLN A 61 2.38 -9.11 2.03
C GLN A 61 3.44 -8.03 2.33
N GLN A 62 3.76 -7.22 1.32
CA GLN A 62 4.76 -6.16 1.37
C GLN A 62 4.06 -4.80 1.30
N LEU A 63 4.72 -3.76 1.82
CA LEU A 63 4.42 -2.39 1.44
C LEU A 63 4.93 -2.18 0.01
N ILE A 64 4.11 -1.66 -0.89
CA ILE A 64 4.50 -1.37 -2.27
C ILE A 64 4.52 0.14 -2.46
N PHE A 65 5.68 0.69 -2.81
CA PHE A 65 5.87 2.12 -3.02
C PHE A 65 5.85 2.44 -4.51
N PHE A 66 5.09 3.47 -4.87
CA PHE A 66 5.04 4.04 -6.22
C PHE A 66 5.46 5.50 -6.15
N THR A 67 6.46 5.92 -6.92
CA THR A 67 6.91 7.31 -6.99
C THR A 67 6.08 8.08 -8.01
N LEU A 68 5.66 9.30 -7.66
CA LEU A 68 5.13 10.28 -8.60
C LEU A 68 6.25 11.22 -9.06
N ASP A 69 7.19 11.53 -8.18
CA ASP A 69 8.39 12.30 -8.45
C ASP A 69 9.40 12.08 -7.30
N GLN A 70 10.41 12.94 -7.22
CA GLN A 70 11.46 12.86 -6.20
C GLN A 70 10.94 13.02 -4.77
N GLU A 71 9.78 13.67 -4.57
CA GLU A 71 9.27 14.02 -3.25
C GLU A 71 7.99 13.29 -2.88
N ARG A 72 7.22 12.79 -3.85
CA ARG A 72 5.87 12.28 -3.64
C ARG A 72 5.70 10.82 -3.99
N ARG A 73 5.01 10.08 -3.13
CA ARG A 73 4.74 8.64 -3.30
C ARG A 73 3.30 8.24 -2.98
N LEU A 74 2.84 7.17 -3.63
CA LEU A 74 1.67 6.39 -3.25
C LEU A 74 2.16 5.07 -2.64
N VAL A 75 1.47 4.57 -1.61
CA VAL A 75 1.86 3.31 -0.93
C VAL A 75 0.67 2.37 -0.88
N ASP A 76 0.79 1.16 -1.42
CA ASP A 76 -0.20 0.08 -1.24
C ASP A 76 0.20 -0.75 -0.02
N LEU A 77 -0.65 -0.73 1.01
CA LEU A 77 -0.41 -1.49 2.24
C LEU A 77 -0.98 -2.91 2.11
N PRO A 78 -0.35 -3.91 2.75
CA PRO A 78 -0.89 -5.26 2.77
C PRO A 78 -2.30 -5.28 3.38
N GLY A 79 -3.20 -6.04 2.77
CA GLY A 79 -4.61 -6.03 3.16
C GLY A 79 -4.89 -6.93 4.36
N TYR A 80 -5.40 -6.36 5.46
CA TYR A 80 -5.71 -7.09 6.70
C TYR A 80 -6.92 -8.04 6.59
N GLY A 81 -7.11 -8.90 7.60
CA GLY A 81 -8.32 -9.71 7.78
C GLY A 81 -8.38 -10.99 6.94
N TYR A 82 -7.25 -11.50 6.45
CA TYR A 82 -7.18 -12.80 5.79
C TYR A 82 -6.61 -13.88 6.71
N ALA A 83 -7.41 -14.91 6.99
CA ALA A 83 -7.12 -15.92 8.01
C ALA A 83 -6.18 -17.07 7.56
N LYS A 84 -5.86 -17.20 6.27
CA LYS A 84 -5.05 -18.34 5.75
C LYS A 84 -3.55 -18.06 5.63
N VAL A 85 -3.03 -17.04 6.30
CA VAL A 85 -1.58 -16.76 6.35
C VAL A 85 -1.04 -17.28 7.69
N PRO A 86 0.16 -17.88 7.76
CA PRO A 86 0.73 -18.30 9.05
C PRO A 86 0.74 -17.16 10.07
N LEU A 87 0.48 -17.48 11.34
CA LEU A 87 0.41 -16.49 12.43
C LEU A 87 1.69 -15.64 12.54
N ALA A 88 2.86 -16.24 12.29
CA ALA A 88 4.13 -15.51 12.29
C ALA A 88 4.16 -14.38 11.24
N VAL A 89 3.66 -14.65 10.04
CA VAL A 89 3.57 -13.65 8.96
C VAL A 89 2.51 -12.59 9.30
N GLN A 90 1.39 -13.00 9.90
CA GLN A 90 0.36 -12.09 10.40
C GLN A 90 0.80 -11.26 11.61
N SER A 91 1.84 -11.66 12.34
CA SER A 91 2.40 -10.83 13.42
C SER A 91 3.42 -9.85 12.85
N GLN A 92 4.31 -10.33 11.98
CA GLN A 92 5.33 -9.52 11.33
C GLN A 92 4.73 -8.36 10.52
N TRP A 93 3.70 -8.61 9.71
CA TRP A 93 3.07 -7.53 8.92
C TRP A 93 2.38 -6.48 9.81
N GLN A 94 1.92 -6.86 11.01
CA GLN A 94 1.13 -6.06 11.93
C GLN A 94 2.07 -5.11 12.62
N GLN A 95 3.20 -5.64 13.10
CA GLN A 95 4.29 -4.84 13.65
C GLN A 95 4.87 -3.87 12.60
N THR A 96 5.10 -4.31 11.36
CA THR A 96 5.58 -3.41 10.30
C THR A 96 4.55 -2.31 10.00
N LEU A 97 3.26 -2.66 9.91
CA LEU A 97 2.19 -1.71 9.62
C LEU A 97 1.96 -0.71 10.76
N GLU A 98 1.94 -1.18 12.00
CA GLU A 98 1.85 -0.33 13.20
C GLU A 98 3.01 0.66 13.22
N ARG A 99 4.24 0.16 13.06
CA ARG A 99 5.42 1.04 13.01
C ARG A 99 5.36 2.03 11.85
N TYR A 100 4.85 1.61 10.68
CA TYR A 100 4.69 2.49 9.53
C TYR A 100 3.74 3.65 9.86
N LEU A 101 2.57 3.33 10.41
CA LEU A 101 1.56 4.33 10.73
C LEU A 101 1.97 5.29 11.85
N HIS A 102 2.82 4.84 12.79
CA HIS A 102 3.24 5.65 13.94
C HIS A 102 4.52 6.44 13.75
N THR A 103 5.47 5.94 12.95
CA THR A 103 6.86 6.46 12.96
C THR A 103 7.30 7.08 11.64
N ARG A 104 6.53 6.88 10.56
CA ARG A 104 6.91 7.33 9.21
C ARG A 104 6.58 8.81 9.03
N GLU A 105 7.56 9.69 9.06
CA GLU A 105 7.38 11.15 8.99
C GLU A 105 6.90 11.64 7.61
N SER A 106 7.26 10.92 6.56
CA SER A 106 6.79 11.20 5.20
C SER A 106 5.32 10.81 5.00
N LEU A 107 4.69 10.02 5.88
CA LEU A 107 3.27 9.68 5.76
C LEU A 107 2.40 10.91 6.04
N ARG A 108 1.74 11.43 5.00
CA ARG A 108 0.89 12.64 5.11
C ARG A 108 -0.61 12.38 4.94
N GLY A 109 -0.98 11.16 4.55
CA GLY A 109 -2.39 10.80 4.40
C GLY A 109 -2.61 9.31 4.33
N LEU A 110 -3.79 8.87 4.79
CA LEU A 110 -4.24 7.49 4.74
C LEU A 110 -5.61 7.43 4.04
N VAL A 111 -5.69 6.63 2.99
CA VAL A 111 -6.94 6.26 2.33
C VAL A 111 -7.37 4.90 2.85
N LEU A 112 -8.42 4.87 3.67
CA LEU A 112 -8.99 3.62 4.19
C LEU A 112 -10.10 3.13 3.25
N MET A 113 -9.88 1.98 2.62
CA MET A 113 -10.82 1.35 1.71
C MET A 113 -11.67 0.30 2.44
N MET A 114 -12.98 0.44 2.27
CA MET A 114 -13.99 -0.45 2.82
C MET A 114 -14.98 -0.82 1.72
N ASP A 115 -15.39 -2.09 1.68
CA ASP A 115 -16.45 -2.53 0.79
C ASP A 115 -17.80 -2.09 1.38
N ILE A 116 -18.52 -1.22 0.68
CA ILE A 116 -19.82 -0.70 1.14
C ILE A 116 -20.88 -1.78 1.35
N ARG A 117 -20.67 -2.99 0.80
CA ARG A 117 -21.56 -4.15 0.98
C ARG A 117 -21.30 -4.88 2.30
N HIS A 118 -20.17 -4.62 2.95
CA HIS A 118 -19.69 -5.26 4.17
C HIS A 118 -19.00 -4.25 5.09
N PRO A 119 -19.76 -3.30 5.69
CA PRO A 119 -19.23 -2.25 6.55
C PRO A 119 -18.58 -2.77 7.84
#